data_AF-A0A0S6XVM8-F1
#
_entry.id   AF-A0A0S6XVM8-F1
#
_cell.length_a   1.000
_cell.length_b   1.000
_cell.length_c   1.000
_cell.angle_alpha   90.00
_cell.angle_beta   90.00
_cell.angle_gamma   90.00
#
_symmetry.space_group_name_H-M   'P 1'
#
loop_
_entity.id
_entity.type
_entity.pdbx_description
1 polymer ?
#
loop_
_entity_poly.entity_id
_entity_poly.type
_entity_poly.pdbx_seq_one_letter_code
_entity_poly.pdbx_strand_id
1 'polypeptide(L)'
;MDEKAITHNKHFPDDPVVHQAHSEQDKYLVSGPETLPELDLRQYAAQNLPEVDARHATPQTQGTLADQSIHAHYASAQSTEARPKTICGLRRRTFLFLAAFAVIGIIVLAVGLGVGLGVKSHTKSKSTPTTGGTVSSSSNSTSSSNATALLEVSQGTGLASTTRADGAGMLLYYQLPNGSVVEEFYPNSTVTEASMAQSHLVPESRGIISTPGIVQGSDLTALSFMRNGAVWRSLFYVDTGNHVHTTNSSSLGSSWGPADLIDDRTLGSGSPALLACYFPGAGIRLYLGNSDGTGYITKIENGFETAGGSDEWHEDLTFLQMSASGGCACTDTFVRNDEIVQDVYFRDNGTDANVVHWQENGTSTNQIQEPLLDAPQWLMASSTGMAVAVDGNRTTSFLFYKGVQGHVHQVITLLTDNPSGTASTPNTWQTTMSQINIAAVWVENGNQGPLVIYEDPPGNLRVVVVTFNTRIVANASVYAPS
;
A
#
# COMPACT_ATOMS: atom_id res chain seq x y z
N MET A 1 -45.42 38.00 40.84
CA MET A 1 -45.64 37.59 39.44
C MET A 1 -45.05 36.20 39.27
N ASP A 2 -45.49 35.24 40.09
CA ASP A 2 -46.79 34.54 40.04
C ASP A 2 -46.87 33.59 38.85
N GLU A 3 -46.74 32.29 39.15
CA GLU A 3 -47.68 31.20 38.83
C GLU A 3 -46.99 29.88 39.23
N LYS A 4 -47.42 29.18 40.28
CA LYS A 4 -48.47 28.14 40.27
C LYS A 4 -48.40 27.24 39.02
N ALA A 5 -48.47 25.91 39.08
CA ALA A 5 -48.64 24.95 40.16
C ALA A 5 -48.56 23.53 39.52
N ILE A 6 -48.73 22.53 40.39
CA ILE A 6 -49.28 21.19 40.11
C ILE A 6 -48.30 20.14 39.55
N THR A 7 -47.77 19.37 40.50
CA THR A 7 -47.23 18.02 40.31
C THR A 7 -48.36 17.02 40.10
N HIS A 8 -48.38 16.35 38.95
CA HIS A 8 -49.17 15.14 38.72
C HIS A 8 -48.31 13.91 38.99
N ASN A 9 -48.74 13.17 40.01
CA ASN A 9 -48.24 11.87 40.43
C ASN A 9 -48.61 10.80 39.38
N LYS A 10 -47.68 9.94 38.97
CA LYS A 10 -48.00 8.67 38.28
C LYS A 10 -46.86 7.64 38.42
N HIS A 11 -47.07 6.80 39.43
CA HIS A 11 -47.03 5.33 39.39
C HIS A 11 -46.51 4.71 38.09
N PHE A 12 -45.46 3.88 38.19
CA PHE A 12 -45.13 2.87 37.20
C PHE A 12 -44.95 1.50 37.87
N PRO A 13 -45.37 0.42 37.18
CA PRO A 13 -45.62 -0.90 37.74
C PRO A 13 -44.48 -1.88 37.48
N ASP A 14 -44.68 -3.06 38.04
CA ASP A 14 -43.81 -4.23 38.16
C ASP A 14 -43.16 -4.77 36.87
N ASP A 15 -42.06 -5.49 37.14
CA ASP A 15 -41.25 -6.34 36.26
C ASP A 15 -42.05 -7.25 35.30
N PRO A 16 -41.35 -7.75 34.25
CA PRO A 16 -41.50 -9.17 33.95
C PRO A 16 -40.16 -9.93 33.81
N VAL A 17 -40.03 -10.92 34.69
CA VAL A 17 -39.73 -12.34 34.43
C VAL A 17 -38.88 -12.67 33.20
N VAL A 18 -37.63 -13.10 33.47
CA VAL A 18 -36.73 -13.77 32.51
C VAL A 18 -37.04 -15.26 32.49
N HIS A 19 -37.50 -15.77 31.35
CA HIS A 19 -37.62 -17.21 31.09
C HIS A 19 -36.30 -17.77 30.55
N GLN A 20 -35.72 -18.73 31.28
CA GLN A 20 -34.66 -19.61 30.79
C GLN A 20 -35.23 -20.60 29.77
N ALA A 21 -34.66 -20.65 28.57
CA ALA A 21 -34.91 -21.70 27.60
C ALA A 21 -33.71 -22.65 27.53
N HIS A 22 -33.95 -23.91 27.89
CA HIS A 22 -33.16 -25.08 27.51
C HIS A 22 -33.54 -25.48 26.08
N SER A 23 -32.58 -25.87 25.23
CA SER A 23 -32.84 -26.65 24.02
C SER A 23 -31.58 -27.32 23.48
N GLU A 24 -31.53 -28.65 23.64
CA GLU A 24 -31.11 -29.68 22.68
C GLU A 24 -29.78 -29.50 21.91
N GLN A 25 -28.73 -30.13 22.44
CA GLN A 25 -27.67 -30.70 21.63
C GLN A 25 -28.06 -32.13 21.24
N ASP A 26 -28.35 -32.37 19.96
CA ASP A 26 -28.26 -33.72 19.41
C ASP A 26 -28.00 -33.72 17.89
N LYS A 27 -26.97 -34.48 17.51
CA LYS A 27 -26.77 -35.20 16.24
C LYS A 27 -26.70 -34.44 14.90
N TYR A 28 -25.46 -34.17 14.47
CA TYR A 28 -25.08 -34.36 13.08
C TYR A 28 -23.87 -35.29 12.98
N LEU A 29 -24.13 -36.49 12.46
CA LEU A 29 -23.11 -37.45 12.02
C LEU A 29 -22.52 -36.93 10.71
N VAL A 30 -21.24 -36.56 10.74
CA VAL A 30 -20.45 -36.19 9.56
C VAL A 30 -20.05 -37.48 8.85
N SER A 31 -20.59 -37.68 7.64
CA SER A 31 -20.13 -38.69 6.69
C SER A 31 -18.74 -38.32 6.19
N GLY A 32 -17.82 -39.30 6.22
CA GLY A 32 -16.40 -39.13 5.92
C GLY A 32 -16.10 -38.75 4.46
N PRO A 33 -14.85 -38.31 4.18
CA PRO A 33 -14.45 -37.84 2.86
C PRO A 33 -14.33 -39.00 1.86
N GLU A 34 -14.92 -38.81 0.68
CA GLU A 34 -14.63 -39.60 -0.52
C GLU A 34 -13.13 -39.53 -0.83
N THR A 35 -12.53 -40.71 -0.93
CA THR A 35 -11.15 -40.91 -1.35
C THR A 35 -10.98 -40.43 -2.79
N LEU A 36 -10.14 -39.41 -2.98
CA LEU A 36 -9.65 -38.98 -4.29
C LEU A 36 -8.80 -40.10 -4.93
N PRO A 37 -8.86 -40.28 -6.26
CA PRO A 37 -8.06 -41.29 -6.94
C PRO A 37 -6.57 -40.97 -6.84
N GLU A 38 -5.80 -41.95 -6.38
CA GLU A 38 -4.34 -41.92 -6.28
C GLU A 38 -3.74 -41.79 -7.70
N LEU A 39 -3.10 -40.65 -7.97
CA LEU A 39 -2.37 -40.40 -9.21
C LEU A 39 -1.03 -41.15 -9.16
N ASP A 40 -0.91 -42.23 -9.92
CA ASP A 40 0.33 -43.00 -10.08
C ASP A 40 1.36 -42.19 -10.89
N LEU A 41 2.25 -41.50 -10.18
CA LEU A 41 3.34 -40.69 -10.73
C LEU A 41 4.55 -41.52 -11.23
N ARG A 42 4.45 -42.85 -11.30
CA ARG A 42 5.58 -43.68 -11.76
C ARG A 42 5.69 -43.84 -13.28
N GLN A 43 4.79 -43.27 -14.06
CA GLN A 43 4.72 -43.52 -15.50
C GLN A 43 5.39 -42.46 -16.41
N TYR A 44 6.04 -41.42 -15.87
CA TYR A 44 6.69 -40.37 -16.68
C TYR A 44 8.23 -40.38 -16.67
N ALA A 45 8.87 -41.36 -16.05
CA ALA A 45 10.33 -41.48 -16.05
C ALA A 45 10.83 -42.37 -17.20
N ALA A 46 10.79 -41.87 -18.44
CA ALA A 46 11.71 -42.28 -19.53
C ALA A 46 11.33 -41.60 -20.85
N GLN A 47 11.71 -40.34 -21.04
CA GLN A 47 11.90 -39.82 -22.39
C GLN A 47 13.25 -39.10 -22.47
N ASN A 48 14.02 -39.55 -23.46
CA ASN A 48 15.42 -39.25 -23.71
C ASN A 48 15.67 -37.75 -23.85
N LEU A 49 16.57 -37.22 -23.02
CA LEU A 49 17.20 -35.92 -23.25
C LEU A 49 18.26 -36.08 -24.35
N PRO A 50 18.30 -35.19 -25.37
CA PRO A 50 19.37 -35.20 -26.36
C PRO A 50 20.68 -34.74 -25.73
N GLU A 51 21.72 -35.54 -25.95
CA GLU A 51 23.11 -35.27 -25.58
C GLU A 51 23.61 -34.04 -26.36
N VAL A 52 23.84 -32.92 -25.65
CA VAL A 52 24.45 -31.72 -26.23
C VAL A 52 25.97 -31.87 -26.12
N ASP A 53 26.60 -32.01 -27.29
CA ASP A 53 28.04 -32.12 -27.48
C ASP A 53 28.75 -30.80 -27.10
N ALA A 54 29.39 -30.80 -25.93
CA ALA A 54 30.17 -29.68 -25.42
C ALA A 54 31.59 -29.69 -25.99
N ARG A 55 31.75 -29.36 -27.28
CA ARG A 55 33.07 -29.10 -27.87
C ARG A 55 33.04 -28.03 -28.96
N HIS A 56 32.97 -26.76 -28.57
CA HIS A 56 33.64 -25.70 -29.33
C HIS A 56 34.17 -24.62 -28.39
N ALA A 57 35.47 -24.68 -28.14
CA ALA A 57 36.26 -23.57 -27.63
C ALA A 57 36.61 -22.64 -28.80
N THR A 58 36.43 -21.34 -28.61
CA THR A 58 36.97 -20.28 -29.48
C THR A 58 37.49 -19.11 -28.62
N PRO A 59 38.45 -18.33 -29.14
CA PRO A 59 39.55 -17.79 -28.35
C PRO A 59 39.26 -16.42 -27.72
N GLN A 60 39.93 -16.19 -26.60
CA GLN A 60 40.03 -14.88 -25.95
C GLN A 60 40.66 -13.85 -26.89
N THR A 61 39.95 -12.75 -27.13
CA THR A 61 40.51 -11.53 -27.73
C THR A 61 40.83 -10.58 -26.59
N GLN A 62 42.12 -10.41 -26.29
CA GLN A 62 42.64 -9.38 -25.39
C GLN A 62 42.42 -8.00 -26.01
N GLY A 63 41.48 -7.24 -25.45
CA GLY A 63 41.32 -5.81 -25.68
C GLY A 63 42.00 -5.02 -24.57
N THR A 64 43.06 -4.32 -24.93
CA THR A 64 43.90 -3.43 -24.12
C THR A 64 43.05 -2.28 -23.57
N LEU A 65 42.79 -2.26 -22.26
CA LEU A 65 42.22 -1.09 -21.58
C LEU A 65 43.33 -0.13 -21.20
N ALA A 66 43.21 1.08 -21.74
CA ALA A 66 44.09 2.20 -21.47
C ALA A 66 43.88 2.71 -20.04
N ASP A 67 45.02 2.80 -19.39
CA ASP A 67 45.35 3.55 -18.19
C ASP A 67 44.85 5.01 -18.26
N GLN A 68 44.00 5.41 -17.32
CA GLN A 68 43.79 6.81 -16.93
C GLN A 68 43.65 6.91 -15.41
N SER A 69 44.79 6.89 -14.74
CA SER A 69 44.97 7.35 -13.36
C SER A 69 45.09 8.88 -13.31
N ILE A 70 44.13 9.61 -12.72
CA ILE A 70 44.37 10.99 -12.24
C ILE A 70 43.48 11.33 -11.01
N HIS A 71 44.16 11.71 -9.90
CA HIS A 71 43.72 12.54 -8.75
C HIS A 71 42.73 11.96 -7.72
N ALA A 72 42.85 12.18 -6.40
CA ALA A 72 43.87 12.86 -5.58
C ALA A 72 43.73 12.38 -4.12
N HIS A 73 44.87 12.28 -3.45
CA HIS A 73 44.96 12.05 -2.02
C HIS A 73 44.39 13.23 -1.22
N TYR A 74 43.30 13.00 -0.49
CA TYR A 74 42.98 13.76 0.71
C TYR A 74 43.06 12.83 1.91
N ALA A 75 44.24 12.80 2.54
CA ALA A 75 44.40 12.30 3.89
C ALA A 75 43.91 13.37 4.86
N SER A 76 42.64 13.29 5.27
CA SER A 76 42.14 14.07 6.40
C SER A 76 42.46 13.35 7.71
N ALA A 77 43.12 14.09 8.60
CA ALA A 77 43.49 13.64 9.93
C ALA A 77 42.24 13.30 10.76
N GLN A 78 42.16 12.07 11.25
CA GLN A 78 41.17 11.66 12.24
C GLN A 78 41.47 12.34 13.58
N SER A 79 40.72 13.37 13.94
CA SER A 79 40.60 13.83 15.33
C SER A 79 39.71 12.84 16.09
N THR A 80 40.25 12.24 17.14
CA THR A 80 39.50 11.39 18.08
C THR A 80 38.65 12.27 18.98
N GLU A 81 37.51 12.74 18.47
CA GLU A 81 36.53 13.46 19.27
C GLU A 81 35.76 12.47 20.16
N ALA A 82 35.86 12.66 21.47
CA ALA A 82 35.28 11.79 22.48
C ALA A 82 33.75 11.76 22.33
N ARG A 83 33.21 10.62 21.86
CA ARG A 83 31.78 10.42 21.67
C ARG A 83 31.02 10.73 22.97
N PRO A 84 30.03 11.64 22.95
CA PRO A 84 29.25 11.99 24.13
C PRO A 84 28.38 10.80 24.56
N LYS A 85 28.50 10.41 25.83
CA LYS A 85 27.70 9.32 26.42
C LYS A 85 26.21 9.70 26.43
N THR A 86 25.39 8.95 25.71
CA THR A 86 23.92 9.02 25.71
C THR A 86 23.37 8.02 26.74
N ILE A 87 22.22 8.34 27.35
CA ILE A 87 21.46 7.44 28.23
C ILE A 87 20.03 7.44 27.69
N CYS A 88 19.52 6.29 27.28
CA CYS A 88 18.22 6.14 26.62
C CYS A 88 18.06 7.02 25.36
N GLY A 89 19.06 7.04 24.47
CA GLY A 89 19.01 7.76 23.18
C GLY A 89 19.08 9.30 23.28
N LEU A 90 18.92 9.89 24.47
CA LEU A 90 18.92 11.34 24.68
C LEU A 90 20.26 11.83 25.24
N ARG A 91 20.68 13.03 24.81
CA ARG A 91 21.85 13.72 25.41
C ARG A 91 21.57 13.94 26.90
N ARG A 92 22.56 13.67 27.76
CA ARG A 92 22.43 13.73 29.24
C ARG A 92 21.80 15.02 29.77
N ARG A 93 22.04 16.16 29.10
CA ARG A 93 21.42 17.45 29.45
C ARG A 93 19.92 17.45 29.18
N THR A 94 19.47 16.93 28.04
CA THR A 94 18.05 16.88 27.64
C THR A 94 17.24 15.95 28.54
N PHE A 95 17.81 14.80 28.91
CA PHE A 95 17.15 13.86 29.83
C PHE A 95 16.91 14.49 31.22
N LEU A 96 17.88 15.25 31.74
CA LEU A 96 17.73 15.96 33.02
C LEU A 96 16.64 17.04 32.97
N PHE A 97 16.49 17.75 31.85
CA PHE A 97 15.40 18.73 31.69
C PHE A 97 14.03 18.05 31.65
N LEU A 98 13.88 16.97 30.89
CA LEU A 98 12.62 16.20 30.80
C LEU A 98 12.20 15.63 32.16
N ALA A 99 13.14 15.03 32.91
CA ALA A 99 12.87 14.50 34.23
C ALA A 99 12.40 15.59 35.22
N ALA A 100 13.01 16.78 35.17
CA ALA A 100 12.60 17.90 36.00
C ALA A 100 11.18 18.41 35.65
N PHE A 101 10.84 18.50 34.36
CA PHE A 101 9.49 18.90 33.93
C PHE A 101 8.42 17.88 34.32
N ALA A 102 8.71 16.58 34.22
CA ALA A 102 7.78 15.52 34.62
C ALA A 102 7.43 15.61 36.12
N VAL A 103 8.44 15.84 36.98
CA VAL A 103 8.23 16.01 38.43
C VAL A 103 7.39 17.26 38.73
N ILE A 104 7.66 18.39 38.07
CA ILE A 104 6.85 19.61 38.23
C ILE A 104 5.41 19.40 37.76
N GLY A 105 5.21 18.71 36.64
CA GLY A 105 3.87 18.40 36.11
C GLY A 105 3.02 17.58 37.08
N ILE A 106 3.61 16.59 37.75
CA ILE A 106 2.92 15.77 38.76
C ILE A 106 2.49 16.64 39.96
N ILE A 107 3.35 17.57 40.41
CA ILE A 107 3.02 18.48 41.52
C ILE A 107 1.86 19.41 41.13
N VAL A 108 1.88 19.97 39.92
CA VAL A 108 0.80 20.85 39.43
C VAL A 108 -0.53 20.09 39.29
N LEU A 109 -0.50 18.86 38.78
CA LEU A 109 -1.69 18.00 38.68
C LEU A 109 -2.24 17.62 40.06
N ALA A 110 -1.37 17.30 41.02
CA ALA A 110 -1.78 16.94 42.39
C ALA A 110 -2.46 18.11 43.11
N VAL A 111 -1.99 19.34 42.91
CA VAL A 111 -2.61 20.54 43.50
C VAL A 111 -3.86 20.97 42.73
N GLY A 112 -3.87 20.84 41.40
CA GLY A 112 -5.00 21.22 40.54
C GLY A 112 -6.24 20.33 40.70
N LEU A 113 -6.06 19.03 40.93
CA LEU A 113 -7.16 18.09 41.12
C LEU A 113 -7.80 18.17 42.53
N GLY A 114 -7.15 18.83 43.49
CA GLY A 114 -7.63 18.94 44.88
C GLY A 114 -8.76 19.95 45.11
N VAL A 115 -9.12 20.79 44.12
CA VAL A 115 -10.01 21.95 44.37
C VAL A 115 -11.19 22.12 43.42
N GLY A 116 -11.41 21.25 42.42
CA GLY A 116 -12.44 21.56 41.42
C GLY A 116 -12.96 20.39 40.59
N LEU A 117 -13.85 19.57 41.17
CA LEU A 117 -14.77 18.73 40.38
C LEU A 117 -16.16 18.71 41.02
N GLY A 118 -16.97 19.69 40.63
CA GLY A 118 -18.39 19.69 40.96
C GLY A 118 -19.19 20.59 40.05
N VAL A 119 -19.41 20.18 38.79
CA VAL A 119 -20.56 20.63 37.99
C VAL A 119 -21.00 19.51 37.04
N LYS A 120 -22.31 19.27 37.06
CA LYS A 120 -23.09 18.32 36.26
C LYS A 120 -23.68 19.09 35.07
N SER A 121 -23.53 18.62 33.84
CA SER A 121 -24.26 19.17 32.68
C SER A 121 -25.01 18.06 31.94
N HIS A 122 -26.33 18.22 31.91
CA HIS A 122 -27.26 17.44 31.12
C HIS A 122 -27.54 18.18 29.80
N THR A 123 -27.55 17.46 28.68
CA THR A 123 -28.17 17.95 27.44
C THR A 123 -29.05 16.84 26.88
N LYS A 124 -30.38 17.00 27.03
CA LYS A 124 -31.41 16.16 26.40
C LYS A 124 -32.02 16.93 25.24
N SER A 125 -31.97 16.37 24.04
CA SER A 125 -32.78 16.79 22.90
C SER A 125 -34.01 15.89 22.80
N LYS A 126 -35.16 16.54 22.69
CA LYS A 126 -36.51 16.01 22.93
C LYS A 126 -37.16 15.64 21.60
N SER A 127 -37.61 14.40 21.49
CA SER A 127 -38.42 13.86 20.39
C SER A 127 -39.91 14.18 20.60
N THR A 128 -40.60 14.56 19.53
CA THR A 128 -42.06 14.78 19.47
C THR A 128 -42.71 13.64 18.66
N PRO A 129 -43.83 13.05 19.10
CA PRO A 129 -44.52 12.00 18.37
C PRO A 129 -45.59 12.59 17.44
N THR A 130 -45.70 12.05 16.23
CA THR A 130 -46.81 12.34 15.32
C THR A 130 -47.58 11.07 15.04
N THR A 131 -48.86 11.10 15.40
CA THR A 131 -49.87 10.05 15.24
C THR A 131 -50.51 10.12 13.85
N GLY A 132 -50.78 8.95 13.26
CA GLY A 132 -52.02 8.72 12.50
C GLY A 132 -51.96 8.90 10.99
N GLY A 133 -52.02 7.78 10.27
CA GLY A 133 -52.22 7.74 8.82
C GLY A 133 -52.16 6.33 8.26
N THR A 134 -53.17 5.51 8.56
CA THR A 134 -53.36 4.17 7.98
C THR A 134 -53.84 4.33 6.53
N VAL A 135 -52.98 4.06 5.55
CA VAL A 135 -53.38 3.84 4.15
C VAL A 135 -52.79 2.51 3.70
N SER A 136 -53.65 1.52 3.60
CA SER A 136 -53.35 0.19 3.09
C SER A 136 -53.29 0.24 1.57
N SER A 137 -52.11 0.46 1.00
CA SER A 137 -51.83 0.24 -0.42
C SER A 137 -50.94 -0.99 -0.56
N SER A 138 -51.55 -2.10 -0.97
CA SER A 138 -50.88 -3.33 -1.38
C SER A 138 -50.14 -3.09 -2.71
N SER A 139 -48.92 -2.55 -2.62
CA SER A 139 -47.97 -2.58 -3.73
C SER A 139 -47.18 -3.88 -3.64
N ASN A 140 -47.43 -4.80 -4.57
CA ASN A 140 -46.51 -5.88 -4.90
C ASN A 140 -45.21 -5.24 -5.41
N SER A 141 -44.31 -4.90 -4.49
CA SER A 141 -42.92 -4.60 -4.80
C SER A 141 -42.25 -5.93 -5.11
N THR A 142 -42.30 -6.33 -6.37
CA THR A 142 -41.39 -7.31 -6.94
C THR A 142 -39.99 -6.75 -6.68
N SER A 143 -39.32 -7.26 -5.65
CA SER A 143 -37.93 -6.95 -5.35
C SER A 143 -37.10 -7.45 -6.52
N SER A 144 -36.92 -6.60 -7.54
CA SER A 144 -35.95 -6.84 -8.59
C SER A 144 -34.60 -6.84 -7.89
N SER A 145 -34.03 -8.03 -7.71
CA SER A 145 -32.63 -8.19 -7.38
C SER A 145 -31.84 -7.48 -8.47
N ASN A 146 -31.45 -6.23 -8.22
CA ASN A 146 -30.56 -5.49 -9.12
C ASN A 146 -29.28 -6.31 -9.17
N ALA A 147 -29.08 -7.03 -10.26
CA ALA A 147 -27.88 -7.82 -10.47
C ALA A 147 -26.70 -6.84 -10.46
N THR A 148 -25.85 -6.94 -9.45
CA THR A 148 -24.60 -6.17 -9.38
C THR A 148 -23.74 -6.60 -10.55
N ALA A 149 -23.54 -5.71 -11.52
CA ALA A 149 -22.72 -6.00 -12.69
C ALA A 149 -21.25 -6.10 -12.27
N LEU A 150 -20.53 -7.04 -12.88
CA LEU A 150 -19.08 -7.15 -12.71
C LEU A 150 -18.42 -5.85 -13.18
N LEU A 151 -17.47 -5.34 -12.40
CA LEU A 151 -16.74 -4.13 -12.77
C LEU A 151 -15.82 -4.44 -13.94
N GLU A 152 -16.02 -3.76 -15.06
CA GLU A 152 -15.10 -3.78 -16.19
C GLU A 152 -14.16 -2.57 -16.10
N VAL A 153 -12.87 -2.84 -15.89
CA VAL A 153 -11.81 -1.83 -15.92
C VAL A 153 -11.15 -1.77 -17.30
N SER A 154 -10.41 -0.69 -17.58
CA SER A 154 -9.55 -0.67 -18.76
C SER A 154 -8.56 -1.82 -18.71
N GLN A 155 -8.42 -2.55 -19.82
CA GLN A 155 -7.39 -3.57 -19.92
C GLN A 155 -6.01 -2.94 -19.75
N GLY A 156 -5.18 -3.52 -18.88
CA GLY A 156 -3.85 -2.99 -18.60
C GLY A 156 -3.88 -1.62 -17.90
N THR A 157 -4.97 -1.28 -17.21
CA THR A 157 -5.00 -0.08 -16.35
C THR A 157 -3.90 -0.14 -15.31
N GLY A 158 -3.17 0.95 -15.10
CA GLY A 158 -2.39 1.13 -13.88
C GLY A 158 -3.29 0.90 -12.66
N LEU A 159 -2.74 0.25 -11.64
CA LEU A 159 -3.41 0.00 -10.37
C LEU A 159 -2.63 0.70 -9.28
N ALA A 160 -3.30 1.54 -8.49
CA ALA A 160 -2.71 2.11 -7.29
C ALA A 160 -3.58 1.78 -6.09
N SER A 161 -2.94 1.38 -4.98
CA SER A 161 -3.60 1.19 -3.71
C SER A 161 -2.78 1.82 -2.59
N THR A 162 -3.45 2.42 -1.62
CA THR A 162 -2.80 2.98 -0.44
C THR A 162 -3.72 2.84 0.77
N THR A 163 -3.15 2.70 1.96
CA THR A 163 -3.92 2.79 3.19
C THR A 163 -4.34 4.25 3.35
N ARG A 164 -5.63 4.49 3.64
CA ARG A 164 -6.08 5.85 3.94
C ARG A 164 -5.26 6.38 5.12
N ALA A 165 -4.78 7.62 5.05
CA ALA A 165 -3.81 8.13 6.02
C ALA A 165 -4.27 8.15 7.48
N ASP A 166 -5.58 8.06 7.72
CA ASP A 166 -6.19 7.92 9.05
C ASP A 166 -6.31 6.45 9.52
N GLY A 167 -5.80 5.49 8.74
CA GLY A 167 -5.82 4.06 9.03
C GLY A 167 -7.18 3.37 8.86
N ALA A 168 -8.19 4.07 8.33
CA ALA A 168 -9.56 3.57 8.35
C ALA A 168 -9.91 2.54 7.27
N GLY A 169 -9.04 2.36 6.26
CA GLY A 169 -9.32 1.47 5.15
C GLY A 169 -8.31 1.55 4.01
N MET A 170 -8.62 0.85 2.94
CA MET A 170 -7.91 0.90 1.67
C MET A 170 -8.56 1.92 0.74
N LEU A 171 -7.74 2.67 0.02
CA LEU A 171 -8.11 3.39 -1.18
C LEU A 171 -7.58 2.62 -2.39
N LEU A 172 -8.42 2.44 -3.41
CA LEU A 172 -8.09 1.78 -4.67
C LEU A 172 -8.36 2.72 -5.84
N TYR A 173 -7.41 2.84 -6.76
CA TYR A 173 -7.49 3.67 -7.94
C TYR A 173 -7.26 2.82 -9.20
N TYR A 174 -8.13 3.01 -10.19
CA TYR A 174 -8.06 2.34 -11.49
C TYR A 174 -8.78 3.17 -12.55
N GLN A 175 -8.51 2.86 -13.82
CA GLN A 175 -9.12 3.52 -14.98
C GLN A 175 -10.25 2.66 -15.57
N LEU A 176 -11.36 3.30 -15.92
CA LEU A 176 -12.45 2.69 -16.68
C LEU A 176 -12.17 2.70 -18.19
N PRO A 177 -12.86 1.87 -18.99
CA PRO A 177 -12.73 1.87 -20.46
C PRO A 177 -13.05 3.22 -21.14
N ASN A 178 -13.76 4.12 -20.46
CA ASN A 178 -14.07 5.47 -20.96
C ASN A 178 -12.98 6.52 -20.61
N GLY A 179 -11.85 6.10 -20.06
CA GLY A 179 -10.73 6.95 -19.66
C GLY A 179 -10.88 7.60 -18.29
N SER A 180 -12.04 7.50 -17.62
CA SER A 180 -12.23 8.08 -16.28
C SER A 180 -11.45 7.30 -15.23
N VAL A 181 -10.79 8.00 -14.31
CA VAL A 181 -10.18 7.37 -13.13
C VAL A 181 -11.20 7.31 -12.00
N VAL A 182 -11.27 6.16 -11.34
CA VAL A 182 -12.14 5.89 -10.20
C VAL A 182 -11.30 5.81 -8.94
N GLU A 183 -11.80 6.39 -7.87
CA GLU A 183 -11.36 6.13 -6.50
C GLU A 183 -12.45 5.34 -5.77
N GLU A 184 -12.05 4.26 -5.12
CA GLU A 184 -12.92 3.47 -4.25
C GLU A 184 -12.33 3.37 -2.85
N PHE A 185 -13.21 3.50 -1.85
CA PHE A 185 -12.84 3.34 -0.44
C PHE A 185 -13.45 2.06 0.14
N TYR A 186 -12.60 1.28 0.79
CA TYR A 186 -12.97 0.05 1.47
C TYR A 186 -12.57 0.13 2.94
N PRO A 187 -13.51 0.31 3.88
CA PRO A 187 -13.18 0.39 5.30
C PRO A 187 -12.60 -0.93 5.81
N ASN A 188 -11.80 -0.88 6.88
CA ASN A 188 -11.16 -2.07 7.48
C ASN A 188 -12.15 -3.23 7.69
N SER A 189 -13.39 -2.91 8.09
CA SER A 189 -14.47 -3.87 8.33
C SER A 189 -14.93 -4.66 7.10
N THR A 190 -14.68 -4.19 5.87
CA THR A 190 -15.13 -4.86 4.63
C THR A 190 -14.02 -5.62 3.91
N VAL A 191 -12.75 -5.41 4.27
CA VAL A 191 -11.59 -6.09 3.67
C VAL A 191 -11.04 -7.26 4.50
N THR A 192 -11.87 -7.85 5.37
CA THR A 192 -11.49 -9.00 6.19
C THR A 192 -11.46 -10.31 5.39
N GLU A 193 -10.74 -11.33 5.87
CA GLU A 193 -10.81 -12.69 5.31
C GLU A 193 -12.26 -13.19 5.20
N ALA A 194 -13.07 -12.98 6.24
CA ALA A 194 -14.45 -13.43 6.29
C ALA A 194 -15.37 -12.73 5.27
N SER A 195 -15.20 -11.42 5.08
CA SER A 195 -15.98 -10.65 4.09
C SER A 195 -15.54 -10.97 2.66
N MET A 196 -14.25 -11.13 2.41
CA MET A 196 -13.76 -11.51 1.09
C MET A 196 -14.07 -12.97 0.71
N ALA A 197 -14.24 -13.86 1.68
CA ALA A 197 -14.72 -15.22 1.44
C ALA A 197 -16.14 -15.27 0.85
N GLN A 198 -16.91 -14.17 0.97
CA GLN A 198 -18.23 -14.01 0.33
C GLN A 198 -18.11 -13.60 -1.16
N SER A 199 -16.93 -13.73 -1.76
CA SER A 199 -16.58 -13.64 -3.18
C SER A 199 -16.64 -12.26 -3.86
N HIS A 200 -17.13 -11.21 -3.19
CA HIS A 200 -17.21 -9.88 -3.78
C HIS A 200 -16.82 -8.78 -2.79
N LEU A 201 -16.03 -7.82 -3.27
CA LEU A 201 -15.68 -6.62 -2.54
C LEU A 201 -16.57 -5.47 -3.04
N VAL A 202 -17.28 -4.81 -2.12
CA VAL A 202 -18.14 -3.67 -2.42
C VAL A 202 -17.59 -2.42 -1.71
N PRO A 203 -17.33 -1.33 -2.43
CA PRO A 203 -16.80 -0.12 -1.82
C PRO A 203 -17.87 0.58 -0.99
N GLU A 204 -17.46 1.22 0.11
CA GLU A 204 -18.34 2.09 0.90
C GLU A 204 -18.62 3.41 0.16
N SER A 205 -17.61 3.92 -0.56
CA SER A 205 -17.76 5.10 -1.40
C SER A 205 -16.97 4.97 -2.70
N ARG A 206 -17.51 5.54 -3.76
CA ARG A 206 -16.88 5.63 -5.09
C ARG A 206 -16.89 7.08 -5.56
N GLY A 207 -15.75 7.56 -6.05
CA GLY A 207 -15.59 8.88 -6.67
C GLY A 207 -15.01 8.77 -8.08
N ILE A 208 -15.41 9.67 -8.98
CA ILE A 208 -14.76 9.84 -10.29
C ILE A 208 -13.79 11.02 -10.19
N ILE A 209 -12.56 10.81 -10.63
CA ILE A 209 -11.49 11.81 -10.65
C ILE A 209 -11.38 12.38 -12.06
N SER A 210 -11.34 13.71 -12.17
CA SER A 210 -11.08 14.37 -13.45
C SER A 210 -9.58 14.30 -13.76
N THR A 211 -9.23 13.58 -14.82
CA THR A 211 -7.85 13.41 -15.30
C THR A 211 -7.78 13.80 -16.78
N PRO A 212 -7.78 15.12 -17.09
CA PRO A 212 -7.79 15.59 -18.47
C PRO A 212 -6.61 15.01 -19.26
N GLY A 213 -6.88 14.48 -20.45
CA GLY A 213 -5.86 13.98 -21.35
C GLY A 213 -5.16 12.70 -20.90
N ILE A 214 -5.64 11.99 -19.88
CA ILE A 214 -5.08 10.70 -19.46
C ILE A 214 -5.02 9.70 -20.64
N VAL A 215 -3.91 8.97 -20.77
CA VAL A 215 -3.80 7.90 -21.77
C VAL A 215 -4.59 6.65 -21.34
N GLN A 216 -5.14 5.90 -22.29
CA GLN A 216 -5.81 4.63 -21.97
C GLN A 216 -4.77 3.61 -21.48
N GLY A 217 -5.06 2.95 -20.36
CA GLY A 217 -4.08 2.07 -19.71
C GLY A 217 -2.95 2.86 -19.03
N SER A 218 -3.18 4.12 -18.68
CA SER A 218 -2.19 4.93 -17.95
C SER A 218 -1.72 4.20 -16.70
N ASP A 219 -0.41 4.21 -16.46
CA ASP A 219 0.15 3.90 -15.16
C ASP A 219 -0.40 4.90 -14.13
N LEU A 220 -0.70 4.39 -12.94
CA LEU A 220 -1.27 5.15 -11.85
C LEU A 220 -0.45 4.88 -10.60
N THR A 221 -0.15 5.93 -9.85
CA THR A 221 0.34 5.82 -8.48
C THR A 221 -0.40 6.84 -7.61
N ALA A 222 -0.67 6.49 -6.37
CA ALA A 222 -1.44 7.31 -5.47
C ALA A 222 -0.86 7.28 -4.06
N LEU A 223 -0.99 8.40 -3.36
CA LEU A 223 -0.55 8.58 -1.99
C LEU A 223 -1.73 9.01 -1.13
N SER A 224 -1.75 8.55 0.12
CA SER A 224 -2.55 9.12 1.18
C SER A 224 -1.66 9.44 2.37
N PHE A 225 -1.66 10.69 2.84
CA PHE A 225 -0.83 11.13 3.97
C PHE A 225 -1.55 12.15 4.84
N MET A 226 -1.11 12.28 6.09
CA MET A 226 -1.67 13.25 7.03
C MET A 226 -0.93 14.58 6.88
N ARG A 227 -1.67 15.68 6.66
CA ARG A 227 -1.10 17.03 6.66
C ARG A 227 -2.05 18.00 7.35
N ASN A 228 -1.54 18.72 8.35
CA ASN A 228 -2.32 19.63 9.20
C ASN A 228 -3.58 18.99 9.82
N GLY A 229 -3.49 17.70 10.19
CA GLY A 229 -4.60 16.95 10.80
C GLY A 229 -5.69 16.51 9.81
N ALA A 230 -5.52 16.73 8.51
CA ALA A 230 -6.42 16.25 7.47
C ALA A 230 -5.76 15.13 6.66
N VAL A 231 -6.59 14.24 6.10
CA VAL A 231 -6.16 13.24 5.11
C VAL A 231 -6.02 13.93 3.76
N TRP A 232 -4.79 13.99 3.28
CA TRP A 232 -4.45 14.42 1.93
C TRP A 232 -4.30 13.22 1.02
N ARG A 233 -4.62 13.42 -0.26
CA ARG A 233 -4.49 12.43 -1.30
C ARG A 233 -3.90 13.06 -2.54
N SER A 234 -2.99 12.34 -3.18
CA SER A 234 -2.36 12.74 -4.44
C SER A 234 -2.47 11.58 -5.41
N LEU A 235 -2.91 11.85 -6.62
CA LEU A 235 -2.94 10.89 -7.72
C LEU A 235 -1.98 11.39 -8.80
N PHE A 236 -1.18 10.48 -9.34
CA PHE A 236 -0.27 10.73 -10.45
C PHE A 236 -0.65 9.83 -11.61
N TYR A 237 -0.62 10.38 -12.82
CA TYR A 237 -0.99 9.67 -14.05
C TYR A 237 -0.22 10.21 -15.26
N VAL A 238 -0.29 9.48 -16.37
CA VAL A 238 0.35 9.79 -17.63
C VAL A 238 -0.68 10.29 -18.64
N ASP A 239 -0.40 11.41 -19.30
CA ASP A 239 -1.27 11.95 -20.34
C ASP A 239 -1.00 11.35 -21.74
N THR A 240 -1.80 11.71 -22.73
CA THR A 240 -1.63 11.30 -24.14
C THR A 240 -0.37 11.84 -24.81
N GLY A 241 0.32 12.80 -24.19
CA GLY A 241 1.66 13.26 -24.58
C GLY A 241 2.79 12.50 -23.89
N ASN A 242 2.46 11.50 -23.06
CA ASN A 242 3.36 10.78 -22.16
C ASN A 242 4.03 11.68 -21.10
N HIS A 243 3.38 12.76 -20.69
CA HIS A 243 3.83 13.59 -19.58
C HIS A 243 3.16 13.19 -18.28
N VAL A 244 3.80 13.52 -17.16
CA VAL A 244 3.30 13.18 -15.83
C VAL A 244 2.50 14.33 -15.25
N HIS A 245 1.29 14.02 -14.81
CA HIS A 245 0.39 14.96 -14.14
C HIS A 245 0.12 14.52 -12.72
N THR A 246 -0.22 15.49 -11.86
CA THR A 246 -0.81 15.23 -10.54
C THR A 246 -2.14 15.94 -10.38
N THR A 247 -3.06 15.33 -9.66
CA THR A 247 -4.19 16.02 -9.05
C THR A 247 -4.22 15.69 -7.57
N ASN A 248 -4.74 16.61 -6.75
CA ASN A 248 -4.68 16.53 -5.30
C ASN A 248 -6.06 16.73 -4.66
N SER A 249 -6.29 16.10 -3.51
CA SER A 249 -7.44 16.37 -2.63
C SER A 249 -6.94 16.62 -1.20
N SER A 250 -7.33 17.74 -0.60
CA SER A 250 -6.80 18.21 0.68
C SER A 250 -7.58 17.75 1.92
N SER A 251 -8.69 17.03 1.73
CA SER A 251 -9.50 16.45 2.80
C SER A 251 -10.34 15.27 2.31
N LEU A 252 -10.91 14.51 3.25
CA LEU A 252 -11.96 13.54 2.92
C LEU A 252 -13.22 14.29 2.46
N GLY A 253 -13.70 13.96 1.27
CA GLY A 253 -14.91 14.56 0.69
C GLY A 253 -14.70 15.88 -0.07
N SER A 254 -13.51 16.49 -0.03
CA SER A 254 -13.20 17.57 -0.98
C SER A 254 -13.10 17.03 -2.40
N SER A 255 -13.57 17.81 -3.38
CA SER A 255 -13.31 17.55 -4.78
C SER A 255 -11.81 17.51 -5.05
N TRP A 256 -11.41 16.70 -6.02
CA TRP A 256 -10.07 16.75 -6.58
C TRP A 256 -9.82 18.12 -7.23
N GLY A 257 -8.61 18.64 -7.05
CA GLY A 257 -8.16 19.88 -7.67
C GLY A 257 -7.93 19.73 -9.17
N PRO A 258 -7.55 20.81 -9.87
CA PRO A 258 -7.08 20.71 -11.25
C PRO A 258 -5.87 19.78 -11.35
N ALA A 259 -5.65 19.24 -12.54
CA ALA A 259 -4.44 18.50 -12.85
C ALA A 259 -3.31 19.47 -13.21
N ASP A 260 -2.14 19.27 -12.60
CA ASP A 260 -0.92 20.05 -12.83
C ASP A 260 0.12 19.16 -13.53
N LEU A 261 0.76 19.70 -14.57
CA LEU A 261 1.92 19.09 -15.22
C LEU A 261 3.11 19.15 -14.27
N ILE A 262 3.69 17.99 -13.94
CA ILE A 262 4.84 17.89 -13.04
C ILE A 262 6.15 17.82 -13.82
N ASP A 263 6.15 16.99 -14.87
CA ASP A 263 7.34 16.67 -15.64
C ASP A 263 6.97 16.61 -17.12
N ASP A 264 7.68 17.40 -17.94
CA ASP A 264 7.46 17.51 -19.38
C ASP A 264 8.32 16.53 -20.19
N ARG A 265 9.12 15.69 -19.53
CA ARG A 265 9.81 14.59 -20.20
C ARG A 265 8.81 13.53 -20.64
N THR A 266 9.10 12.95 -21.80
CA THR A 266 8.28 11.90 -22.39
C THR A 266 8.60 10.57 -21.74
N LEU A 267 7.66 10.06 -20.95
CA LEU A 267 7.75 8.70 -20.42
C LEU A 267 7.63 7.66 -21.55
N GLY A 268 8.19 6.48 -21.30
CA GLY A 268 7.93 5.34 -22.17
C GLY A 268 6.44 5.00 -22.15
N SER A 269 5.81 4.91 -23.32
CA SER A 269 4.39 4.50 -23.43
C SER A 269 4.17 3.15 -22.75
N GLY A 270 3.21 3.09 -21.81
CA GLY A 270 2.84 1.87 -21.09
C GLY A 270 3.94 1.37 -20.14
N SER A 271 4.70 2.29 -19.54
CA SER A 271 5.77 1.95 -18.62
C SER A 271 5.28 1.86 -17.18
N PRO A 272 5.34 0.67 -16.53
CA PRO A 272 5.00 0.53 -15.11
C PRO A 272 5.97 1.26 -14.16
N ALA A 273 6.96 1.99 -14.69
CA ALA A 273 7.94 2.76 -13.94
C ALA A 273 7.39 4.13 -13.51
N LEU A 274 6.23 4.16 -12.86
CA LEU A 274 5.65 5.36 -12.24
C LEU A 274 5.28 5.04 -10.79
N LEU A 275 6.04 5.60 -9.85
CA LEU A 275 5.86 5.35 -8.41
C LEU A 275 5.97 6.65 -7.63
N ALA A 276 5.00 6.87 -6.75
CA ALA A 276 5.04 7.96 -5.79
C ALA A 276 5.20 7.41 -4.38
N CYS A 277 6.02 8.08 -3.58
CA CYS A 277 6.30 7.75 -2.19
C CYS A 277 6.18 9.00 -1.34
N TYR A 278 5.61 8.87 -0.14
CA TYR A 278 5.59 9.96 0.83
C TYR A 278 6.63 9.70 1.91
N PHE A 279 7.43 10.72 2.22
CA PHE A 279 8.43 10.67 3.26
C PHE A 279 8.20 11.79 4.27
N PRO A 280 7.76 11.46 5.51
CA PRO A 280 7.53 12.45 6.55
C PRO A 280 8.78 13.28 6.84
N GLY A 281 8.61 14.59 6.91
CA GLY A 281 9.67 15.57 7.09
C GLY A 281 10.36 15.99 5.80
N ALA A 282 10.08 15.36 4.65
CA ALA A 282 10.61 15.75 3.34
C ALA A 282 9.48 16.18 2.40
N GLY A 283 8.53 15.28 2.11
CA GLY A 283 7.46 15.51 1.15
C GLY A 283 7.21 14.31 0.24
N ILE A 284 6.93 14.56 -1.04
CA ILE A 284 6.65 13.51 -2.02
C ILE A 284 7.88 13.27 -2.89
N ARG A 285 8.13 12.00 -3.20
CA ARG A 285 9.12 11.54 -4.16
C ARG A 285 8.42 10.81 -5.27
N LEU A 286 8.80 11.09 -6.50
CA LEU A 286 8.23 10.47 -7.68
C LEU A 286 9.36 9.86 -8.52
N TYR A 287 9.26 8.58 -8.80
CA TYR A 287 10.19 7.83 -9.63
C TYR A 287 9.55 7.57 -10.99
N LEU A 288 10.26 7.96 -12.05
CA LEU A 288 9.77 8.07 -13.41
C LEU A 288 10.67 7.31 -14.38
N GLY A 289 10.10 6.43 -15.20
CA GLY A 289 10.81 5.75 -16.29
C GLY A 289 10.96 6.61 -17.53
N ASN A 290 12.15 7.15 -17.74
CA ASN A 290 12.49 7.95 -18.91
C ASN A 290 12.87 7.06 -20.09
N SER A 291 12.24 7.27 -21.25
CA SER A 291 12.46 6.43 -22.44
C SER A 291 13.59 6.89 -23.36
N ASP A 292 14.34 7.91 -22.96
CA ASP A 292 15.42 8.49 -23.77
C ASP A 292 16.62 7.52 -23.90
N GLY A 293 16.64 6.74 -24.97
CA GLY A 293 17.75 5.84 -25.31
C GLY A 293 17.68 4.49 -24.62
N THR A 294 18.53 4.25 -23.61
CA THR A 294 18.64 2.95 -22.92
C THR A 294 17.57 2.71 -21.85
N GLY A 295 16.78 3.74 -21.53
CA GLY A 295 15.84 3.70 -20.41
C GLY A 295 16.54 3.83 -19.06
N TYR A 296 16.13 4.81 -18.25
CA TYR A 296 16.58 4.98 -16.87
C TYR A 296 15.44 5.45 -15.97
N ILE A 297 15.60 5.34 -14.65
CA ILE A 297 14.66 5.91 -13.68
C ILE A 297 15.21 7.26 -13.21
N THR A 298 14.37 8.29 -13.18
CA THR A 298 14.67 9.56 -12.49
C THR A 298 13.75 9.74 -11.30
N LYS A 299 14.34 10.20 -10.21
CA LYS A 299 13.65 10.68 -9.02
C LYS A 299 13.52 12.19 -9.08
N ILE A 300 12.28 12.65 -8.96
CA ILE A 300 11.95 14.06 -8.71
C ILE A 300 11.28 14.18 -7.35
N GLU A 301 11.44 15.33 -6.71
CA GLU A 301 10.92 15.57 -5.36
C GLU A 301 10.07 16.83 -5.30
N ASN A 302 9.08 16.80 -4.41
CA ASN A 302 8.38 17.99 -3.94
C ASN A 302 8.55 18.08 -2.41
N GLY A 303 9.49 18.91 -1.98
CA GLY A 303 9.94 19.04 -0.59
C GLY A 303 9.04 19.90 0.29
N PHE A 304 7.72 19.94 0.03
CA PHE A 304 6.80 20.91 0.66
C PHE A 304 6.78 20.87 2.19
N GLU A 305 7.21 19.78 2.83
CA GLU A 305 7.27 19.72 4.31
C GLU A 305 8.43 20.53 4.88
N THR A 306 9.56 20.58 4.17
CA THR A 306 10.72 21.38 4.57
C THR A 306 10.59 22.84 4.14
N ALA A 307 9.93 23.10 3.01
CA ALA A 307 9.77 24.43 2.42
C ALA A 307 8.63 25.27 3.03
N GLY A 308 8.00 24.82 4.13
CA GLY A 308 6.91 25.55 4.77
C GLY A 308 5.58 25.49 4.01
N GLY A 309 5.41 24.49 3.12
CA GLY A 309 4.13 24.12 2.52
C GLY A 309 4.00 24.33 1.02
N SER A 310 4.98 24.94 0.37
CA SER A 310 5.06 25.05 -1.09
C SER A 310 6.49 24.81 -1.53
N ASP A 311 6.71 23.75 -2.30
CA ASP A 311 7.96 23.52 -3.02
C ASP A 311 7.64 23.22 -4.47
N GLU A 312 8.57 23.57 -5.35
CA GLU A 312 8.49 23.21 -6.77
C GLU A 312 9.03 21.79 -6.95
N TRP A 313 8.50 21.09 -7.96
CA TRP A 313 9.07 19.81 -8.35
C TRP A 313 10.47 20.04 -8.92
N HIS A 314 11.45 19.29 -8.43
CA HIS A 314 12.82 19.36 -8.92
C HIS A 314 13.42 17.96 -9.06
N GLU A 315 14.35 17.80 -9.99
CA GLU A 315 15.12 16.57 -10.14
C GLU A 315 16.15 16.44 -9.01
N ASP A 316 16.24 15.25 -8.43
CA ASP A 316 17.18 14.91 -7.36
C ASP A 316 18.23 13.89 -7.84
N LEU A 317 17.78 12.71 -8.25
CA LEU A 317 18.66 11.57 -8.55
C LEU A 317 18.24 10.82 -9.81
N THR A 318 19.22 10.35 -10.59
CA THR A 318 18.99 9.52 -11.76
C THR A 318 19.68 8.16 -11.62
N PHE A 319 18.92 7.07 -11.79
CA PHE A 319 19.36 5.68 -11.70
C PHE A 319 19.57 5.07 -13.09
N LEU A 320 20.78 5.26 -13.64
CA LEU A 320 21.13 4.87 -15.01
C LEU A 320 21.10 3.35 -15.29
N GLN A 321 21.16 2.53 -14.25
CA GLN A 321 21.13 1.06 -14.37
C GLN A 321 19.71 0.49 -14.26
N MET A 322 18.70 1.30 -13.94
CA MET A 322 17.35 0.80 -13.72
C MET A 322 16.53 0.86 -15.01
N SER A 323 15.66 -0.12 -15.21
CA SER A 323 14.85 -0.22 -16.42
C SER A 323 13.70 0.78 -16.39
N ALA A 324 13.66 1.69 -17.37
CA ALA A 324 12.54 2.60 -17.57
C ALA A 324 11.23 1.93 -17.99
N SER A 325 11.19 0.62 -18.18
CA SER A 325 9.99 -0.16 -18.51
C SER A 325 9.69 -1.22 -17.47
N GLY A 326 10.43 -1.27 -16.36
CA GLY A 326 10.15 -2.18 -15.25
C GLY A 326 9.41 -1.47 -14.12
N GLY A 327 8.58 -2.21 -13.40
CA GLY A 327 7.87 -1.68 -12.25
C GLY A 327 8.82 -1.21 -11.15
N CYS A 328 8.34 -0.26 -10.36
CA CYS A 328 8.99 0.21 -9.15
C CYS A 328 8.00 0.19 -7.98
N ALA A 329 8.51 -0.02 -6.77
CA ALA A 329 7.70 -0.02 -5.55
C ALA A 329 8.47 0.61 -4.39
N CYS A 330 7.77 1.22 -3.44
CA CYS A 330 8.40 1.74 -2.23
C CYS A 330 7.55 1.44 -0.99
N THR A 331 8.25 1.21 0.12
CA THR A 331 7.61 0.95 1.40
C THR A 331 7.04 2.24 1.98
N ASP A 332 6.16 2.11 2.97
CA ASP A 332 6.00 3.19 3.95
C ASP A 332 7.35 3.47 4.65
N THR A 333 7.46 4.64 5.27
CA THR A 333 8.63 4.94 6.09
C THR A 333 8.62 4.16 7.40
N PHE A 334 9.79 3.72 7.85
CA PHE A 334 9.97 3.01 9.11
C PHE A 334 11.26 3.47 9.80
N VAL A 335 11.46 3.07 11.07
CA VAL A 335 12.65 3.48 11.83
C VAL A 335 13.68 2.35 11.79
N ARG A 336 14.92 2.69 11.42
CA ARG A 336 16.07 1.78 11.36
C ARG A 336 17.28 2.52 11.95
N ASN A 337 17.92 1.98 12.99
CA ASN A 337 19.05 2.64 13.66
C ASN A 337 18.76 4.11 14.09
N ASP A 338 17.57 4.37 14.65
CA ASP A 338 17.09 5.71 15.01
C ASP A 338 16.91 6.70 13.84
N GLU A 339 17.01 6.25 12.59
CA GLU A 339 16.74 7.05 11.38
C GLU A 339 15.42 6.64 10.73
N ILE A 340 14.67 7.62 10.20
CA ILE A 340 13.51 7.33 9.35
C ILE A 340 14.06 6.95 7.97
N VAL A 341 13.66 5.77 7.50
CA VAL A 341 14.10 5.23 6.21
C VAL A 341 12.91 4.78 5.38
N GLN A 342 13.12 4.64 4.08
CA GLN A 342 12.19 4.09 3.09
C GLN A 342 12.96 3.18 2.15
N ASP A 343 12.45 1.98 1.92
CA ASP A 343 13.03 1.05 0.96
C ASP A 343 12.32 1.23 -0.38
N VAL A 344 13.09 1.25 -1.47
CA VAL A 344 12.63 1.45 -2.85
C VAL A 344 13.21 0.34 -3.71
N TYR A 345 12.36 -0.25 -4.55
CA TYR A 345 12.68 -1.39 -5.38
C TYR A 345 12.48 -1.02 -6.84
N PHE A 346 13.42 -1.43 -7.69
CA PHE A 346 13.38 -1.22 -9.13
C PHE A 346 13.71 -2.50 -9.86
N ARG A 347 13.33 -2.59 -11.13
CA ARG A 347 13.89 -3.60 -12.03
C ARG A 347 15.21 -3.10 -12.62
N ASP A 348 16.25 -3.93 -12.62
CA ASP A 348 17.50 -3.66 -13.34
C ASP A 348 17.29 -3.61 -14.87
N ASN A 349 18.19 -2.94 -15.61
CA ASN A 349 18.13 -2.85 -17.07
C ASN A 349 18.90 -3.96 -17.81
N GLY A 350 19.52 -4.91 -17.10
CA GLY A 350 20.21 -6.05 -17.67
C GLY A 350 19.31 -7.06 -18.41
N THR A 351 19.93 -8.00 -19.14
CA THR A 351 19.23 -9.13 -19.78
C THR A 351 18.71 -10.13 -18.75
N ASP A 352 19.45 -10.29 -17.66
CA ASP A 352 19.08 -11.07 -16.48
C ASP A 352 18.57 -10.11 -15.38
N ALA A 353 17.65 -9.21 -15.77
CA ALA A 353 17.17 -8.16 -14.88
C ALA A 353 16.44 -8.72 -13.66
N ASN A 354 17.05 -8.45 -12.51
CA ASN A 354 16.50 -8.74 -11.20
C ASN A 354 15.92 -7.48 -10.56
N VAL A 355 15.28 -7.66 -9.41
CA VAL A 355 14.87 -6.55 -8.56
C VAL A 355 16.08 -6.02 -7.80
N VAL A 356 16.29 -4.72 -7.83
CA VAL A 356 17.35 -4.01 -7.09
C VAL A 356 16.72 -3.25 -5.94
N HIS A 357 17.30 -3.38 -4.76
CA HIS A 357 16.86 -2.73 -3.53
C HIS A 357 17.72 -1.50 -3.23
N TRP A 358 17.06 -0.35 -3.03
CA TRP A 358 17.65 0.90 -2.56
C TRP A 358 16.99 1.34 -1.27
N GLN A 359 17.74 2.04 -0.43
CA GLN A 359 17.24 2.62 0.80
C GLN A 359 17.48 4.13 0.80
N GLU A 360 16.47 4.88 1.18
CA GLU A 360 16.53 6.32 1.41
C GLU A 360 16.34 6.67 2.88
N ASN A 361 17.11 7.63 3.40
CA ASN A 361 16.94 8.19 4.75
C ASN A 361 16.63 9.70 4.74
N GLY A 362 16.08 10.19 3.63
CA GLY A 362 15.71 11.60 3.42
C GLY A 362 16.86 12.53 3.04
N THR A 363 18.11 12.10 3.17
CA THR A 363 19.29 12.87 2.73
C THR A 363 20.26 12.07 1.87
N SER A 364 20.18 10.75 1.94
CA SER A 364 21.02 9.84 1.17
C SER A 364 20.20 8.67 0.65
N THR A 365 20.66 8.14 -0.49
CA THR A 365 20.09 6.98 -1.16
C THR A 365 21.21 5.97 -1.38
N ASN A 366 21.08 4.77 -0.81
CA ASN A 366 22.11 3.73 -0.82
C ASN A 366 21.55 2.43 -1.39
N GLN A 367 22.31 1.77 -2.27
CA GLN A 367 21.93 0.44 -2.75
C GLN A 367 22.16 -0.60 -1.66
N ILE A 368 21.18 -1.47 -1.45
CA ILE A 368 21.24 -2.59 -0.51
C ILE A 368 21.48 -3.87 -1.32
N GLN A 369 22.47 -4.64 -0.89
CA GLN A 369 22.77 -5.94 -1.49
C GLN A 369 21.79 -6.99 -0.98
N GLU A 370 21.04 -7.59 -1.89
CA GLU A 370 20.04 -8.63 -1.62
C GLU A 370 20.39 -9.88 -2.46
N PRO A 371 21.33 -10.74 -2.03
CA PRO A 371 21.80 -11.89 -2.81
C PRO A 371 20.68 -12.83 -3.27
N LEU A 372 19.55 -12.79 -2.57
CA LEU A 372 18.36 -13.52 -2.92
C LEU A 372 17.70 -13.01 -4.20
N LEU A 373 17.53 -11.68 -4.31
CA LEU A 373 16.94 -11.05 -5.48
C LEU A 373 17.84 -11.19 -6.71
N ASP A 374 19.14 -11.38 -6.51
CA ASP A 374 20.11 -11.61 -7.58
C ASP A 374 20.04 -13.04 -8.17
N ALA A 375 19.32 -13.98 -7.54
CA ALA A 375 19.34 -15.37 -7.98
C ALA A 375 18.44 -15.59 -9.22
N PRO A 376 18.86 -16.40 -10.22
CA PRO A 376 18.18 -16.51 -11.52
C PRO A 376 16.70 -16.95 -11.47
N GLN A 377 16.27 -17.65 -10.42
CA GLN A 377 14.88 -18.07 -10.27
C GLN A 377 13.93 -16.93 -9.83
N TRP A 378 14.48 -15.76 -9.49
CA TRP A 378 13.74 -14.58 -9.03
C TRP A 378 13.71 -13.43 -10.05
N LEU A 379 14.14 -13.72 -11.29
CA LEU A 379 14.13 -12.77 -12.41
C LEU A 379 12.74 -12.18 -12.62
N MET A 380 12.68 -10.85 -12.70
CA MET A 380 11.46 -10.10 -12.93
C MET A 380 11.17 -10.00 -14.44
N ALA A 381 9.95 -10.31 -14.84
CA ALA A 381 9.51 -10.14 -16.22
C ALA A 381 9.59 -8.66 -16.64
N SER A 382 10.00 -8.40 -17.88
CA SER A 382 10.00 -7.06 -18.46
C SER A 382 8.58 -6.51 -18.56
N SER A 383 8.41 -5.18 -18.42
CA SER A 383 7.10 -4.53 -18.57
C SER A 383 6.06 -5.07 -17.59
N THR A 384 6.48 -5.40 -16.36
CA THR A 384 5.57 -5.80 -15.29
C THR A 384 5.66 -4.84 -14.13
N GLY A 385 4.54 -4.63 -13.47
CA GLY A 385 4.41 -3.86 -12.25
C GLY A 385 5.02 -4.56 -11.06
N MET A 386 5.28 -3.75 -10.04
CA MET A 386 5.83 -4.16 -8.76
C MET A 386 5.00 -3.47 -7.69
N ALA A 387 4.72 -4.18 -6.60
CA ALA A 387 4.00 -3.60 -5.48
C ALA A 387 4.64 -4.04 -4.18
N VAL A 388 4.56 -3.19 -3.16
CA VAL A 388 5.02 -3.54 -1.82
C VAL A 388 3.97 -3.13 -0.79
N ALA A 389 3.79 -3.97 0.20
CA ALA A 389 3.02 -3.66 1.40
C ALA A 389 3.93 -3.77 2.62
N VAL A 390 3.63 -3.01 3.66
CA VAL A 390 4.33 -3.05 4.95
C VAL A 390 3.31 -3.39 6.03
N ASP A 391 3.64 -4.31 6.93
CA ASP A 391 2.73 -4.63 8.04
C ASP A 391 2.46 -3.44 8.96
N GLY A 392 1.37 -3.53 9.73
CA GLY A 392 0.89 -2.45 10.58
C GLY A 392 1.89 -1.97 11.63
N ASN A 393 2.74 -2.88 12.13
CA ASN A 393 3.81 -2.57 13.07
C ASN A 393 5.12 -2.13 12.37
N ARG A 394 5.16 -2.12 11.03
CA ARG A 394 6.30 -1.73 10.19
C ARG A 394 7.56 -2.55 10.47
N THR A 395 7.38 -3.84 10.74
CA THR A 395 8.45 -4.80 10.97
C THR A 395 8.70 -5.73 9.80
N THR A 396 7.80 -5.77 8.82
CA THR A 396 7.88 -6.67 7.67
C THR A 396 7.40 -5.96 6.41
N SER A 397 8.16 -6.06 5.32
CA SER A 397 7.71 -5.71 3.99
C SER A 397 7.40 -6.97 3.16
N PHE A 398 6.47 -6.82 2.24
CA PHE A 398 6.02 -7.86 1.31
C PHE A 398 6.10 -7.29 -0.09
N LEU A 399 7.15 -7.64 -0.82
CA LEU A 399 7.35 -7.26 -2.21
C LEU A 399 6.67 -8.28 -3.13
N PHE A 400 5.92 -7.81 -4.10
CA PHE A 400 5.22 -8.61 -5.10
C PHE A 400 5.58 -8.15 -6.51
N TYR A 401 5.88 -9.11 -7.39
CA TYR A 401 6.13 -8.84 -8.82
C TYR A 401 5.92 -10.10 -9.66
N LYS A 402 5.77 -9.93 -10.97
CA LYS A 402 5.63 -11.06 -11.89
C LYS A 402 7.02 -11.55 -12.33
N GLY A 403 7.28 -12.84 -12.13
CA GLY A 403 8.47 -13.50 -12.63
C GLY A 403 8.46 -13.73 -14.13
N VAL A 404 9.63 -14.02 -14.71
CA VAL A 404 9.77 -14.42 -16.13
C VAL A 404 8.96 -15.67 -16.51
N GLN A 405 8.61 -16.50 -15.52
CA GLN A 405 7.75 -17.68 -15.70
C GLN A 405 6.25 -17.36 -15.66
N GLY A 406 5.87 -16.10 -15.43
CA GLY A 406 4.48 -15.64 -15.36
C GLY A 406 3.80 -15.81 -14.00
N HIS A 407 4.46 -16.44 -13.04
CA HIS A 407 4.02 -16.54 -11.65
C HIS A 407 4.28 -15.24 -10.87
N VAL A 408 3.48 -15.01 -9.81
CA VAL A 408 3.76 -13.93 -8.86
C VAL A 408 4.84 -14.40 -7.89
N HIS A 409 5.95 -13.68 -7.84
CA HIS A 409 6.94 -13.80 -6.78
C HIS A 409 6.55 -12.90 -5.61
N GLN A 410 6.78 -13.42 -4.41
CA GLN A 410 6.66 -12.71 -3.15
C GLN A 410 8.00 -12.76 -2.42
N VAL A 411 8.47 -11.63 -1.95
CA VAL A 411 9.68 -11.55 -1.11
C VAL A 411 9.30 -10.88 0.20
N ILE A 412 9.52 -11.60 1.30
CA ILE A 412 9.20 -11.14 2.65
C ILE A 412 10.50 -10.71 3.31
N THR A 413 10.60 -9.44 3.69
CA THR A 413 11.82 -8.89 4.31
C THR A 413 11.48 -8.35 5.69
N LEU A 414 12.21 -8.80 6.71
CA LEU A 414 12.09 -8.21 8.04
C LEU A 414 12.79 -6.85 8.03
N LEU A 415 12.09 -5.81 8.47
CA LEU A 415 12.58 -4.45 8.56
C LEU A 415 13.36 -4.30 9.88
N THR A 416 14.60 -4.81 9.91
CA THR A 416 15.48 -4.75 11.08
C THR A 416 16.48 -3.60 10.98
N ASP A 417 17.27 -3.41 12.04
CA ASP A 417 18.38 -2.45 12.12
C ASP A 417 19.52 -2.73 11.12
N ASN A 418 19.68 -3.97 10.65
CA ASN A 418 20.75 -4.32 9.71
C ASN A 418 20.19 -4.86 8.38
N PRO A 419 20.14 -4.04 7.31
CA PRO A 419 19.62 -4.46 6.01
C PRO A 419 20.41 -5.66 5.45
N SER A 420 21.75 -5.58 5.48
CA SER A 420 22.63 -6.61 4.92
C SER A 420 22.58 -7.96 5.65
N GLY A 421 22.07 -7.98 6.88
CA GLY A 421 21.97 -9.18 7.70
C GLY A 421 20.57 -9.79 7.74
N THR A 422 19.58 -9.13 7.13
CA THR A 422 18.20 -9.60 7.20
C THR A 422 17.93 -10.58 6.06
N ALA A 423 17.65 -11.83 6.41
CA ALA A 423 17.29 -12.82 5.42
C ALA A 423 15.89 -12.53 4.85
N SER A 424 15.84 -12.03 3.63
CA SER A 424 14.63 -12.04 2.81
C SER A 424 14.17 -13.50 2.61
N THR A 425 12.88 -13.77 2.79
CA THR A 425 12.29 -15.10 2.59
C THR A 425 11.47 -15.06 1.30
N PRO A 426 11.91 -15.78 0.25
CA PRO A 426 11.21 -15.71 -1.02
C PRO A 426 10.09 -16.75 -1.07
N ASN A 427 9.13 -16.52 -1.96
CA ASN A 427 8.06 -17.45 -2.23
C ASN A 427 7.45 -17.19 -3.61
N THR A 428 6.76 -18.17 -4.16
CA THR A 428 6.12 -18.07 -5.47
C THR A 428 4.69 -18.54 -5.37
N TRP A 429 3.76 -17.73 -5.86
CA TRP A 429 2.36 -18.10 -5.95
C TRP A 429 2.15 -18.93 -7.22
N GLN A 430 1.28 -19.93 -7.13
CA GLN A 430 0.93 -20.75 -8.29
C GLN A 430 0.07 -19.98 -9.31
N THR A 431 -0.52 -18.85 -8.92
CA THR A 431 -1.32 -18.00 -9.81
C THR A 431 -0.45 -17.44 -10.93
N THR A 432 -0.84 -17.72 -12.18
CA THR A 432 -0.27 -17.09 -13.37
C THR A 432 -1.04 -15.81 -13.67
N MET A 433 -0.37 -14.67 -13.77
CA MET A 433 -1.02 -13.43 -14.17
C MET A 433 -0.83 -13.19 -15.67
N SER A 434 -1.93 -13.00 -16.40
CA SER A 434 -1.86 -12.62 -17.81
C SER A 434 -1.36 -11.18 -17.99
N GLN A 435 -1.75 -10.30 -17.07
CA GLN A 435 -1.56 -8.86 -17.14
C GLN A 435 -0.34 -8.37 -16.34
N ILE A 436 -0.04 -7.08 -16.52
CA ILE A 436 1.18 -6.41 -16.09
C ILE A 436 1.03 -5.68 -14.74
N ASN A 437 -0.18 -5.34 -14.29
CA ASN A 437 -0.37 -4.42 -13.18
C ASN A 437 -0.77 -5.13 -11.87
N ILE A 438 -0.10 -4.72 -10.79
CA ILE A 438 -0.29 -5.23 -9.44
C ILE A 438 -0.20 -4.06 -8.47
N ALA A 439 -1.04 -4.07 -7.44
CA ALA A 439 -0.98 -3.15 -6.32
C ALA A 439 -1.06 -3.95 -5.02
N ALA A 440 -0.48 -3.42 -3.94
CA ALA A 440 -0.49 -4.08 -2.65
C ALA A 440 -0.63 -3.05 -1.53
N VAL A 441 -1.31 -3.45 -0.46
CA VAL A 441 -1.56 -2.59 0.70
C VAL A 441 -1.76 -3.44 1.94
N TRP A 442 -1.36 -2.93 3.10
CA TRP A 442 -1.69 -3.53 4.39
C TRP A 442 -2.81 -2.74 5.06
N VAL A 443 -3.84 -3.45 5.53
CA VAL A 443 -4.98 -2.85 6.22
C VAL A 443 -5.12 -3.46 7.61
N GLU A 444 -5.35 -2.60 8.60
CA GLU A 444 -5.49 -2.99 10.01
C GLU A 444 -6.90 -3.49 10.31
N ASN A 445 -7.16 -4.75 9.96
CA ASN A 445 -8.49 -5.35 10.04
C ASN A 445 -8.48 -6.78 10.60
N GLY A 446 -7.42 -7.13 11.34
CA GLY A 446 -7.22 -8.50 11.83
C GLY A 446 -6.81 -9.49 10.74
N ASN A 447 -6.50 -9.03 9.52
CA ASN A 447 -5.95 -9.88 8.48
C ASN A 447 -4.55 -10.41 8.86
N GLN A 448 -4.26 -11.60 8.36
CA GLN A 448 -2.98 -12.29 8.56
C GLN A 448 -1.90 -11.88 7.54
N GLY A 449 -2.13 -10.84 6.74
CA GLY A 449 -1.24 -10.50 5.64
C GLY A 449 -1.74 -9.37 4.72
N PRO A 450 -0.93 -8.96 3.73
CA PRO A 450 -1.28 -7.90 2.79
C PRO A 450 -2.45 -8.27 1.87
N LEU A 451 -3.16 -7.23 1.44
CA LEU A 451 -4.09 -7.27 0.31
C LEU A 451 -3.30 -7.04 -0.96
N VAL A 452 -3.51 -7.89 -1.97
CA VAL A 452 -2.90 -7.75 -3.29
C VAL A 452 -4.00 -7.67 -4.33
N ILE A 453 -3.93 -6.63 -5.16
CA ILE A 453 -4.89 -6.31 -6.20
C ILE A 453 -4.22 -6.51 -7.55
N TYR A 454 -4.86 -7.23 -8.45
CA TYR A 454 -4.34 -7.49 -9.79
C TYR A 454 -5.48 -7.74 -10.79
N GLU A 455 -5.17 -7.67 -12.08
CA GLU A 455 -6.12 -7.90 -13.17
C GLU A 455 -6.07 -9.37 -13.64
N ASP A 456 -7.17 -10.11 -13.51
CA ASP A 456 -7.30 -11.51 -13.98
C ASP A 456 -8.77 -11.99 -14.10
N PRO A 457 -9.29 -12.27 -15.31
CA PRO A 457 -8.68 -12.05 -16.64
C PRO A 457 -8.66 -10.55 -17.01
N PRO A 458 -8.14 -10.16 -18.20
CA PRO A 458 -8.16 -8.77 -18.64
C PRO A 458 -9.52 -8.08 -18.47
N GLY A 459 -9.52 -6.88 -17.91
CA GLY A 459 -10.70 -6.07 -17.58
C GLY A 459 -11.33 -6.38 -16.22
N ASN A 460 -10.85 -7.37 -15.47
CA ASN A 460 -11.44 -7.78 -14.18
C ASN A 460 -10.43 -7.67 -13.03
N LEU A 461 -10.79 -6.91 -12.00
CA LEU A 461 -9.97 -6.81 -10.79
C LEU A 461 -10.25 -7.96 -9.82
N ARG A 462 -9.16 -8.53 -9.30
CA ARG A 462 -9.11 -9.49 -8.22
C ARG A 462 -8.42 -8.88 -7.02
N VAL A 463 -8.92 -9.19 -5.83
CA VAL A 463 -8.29 -8.85 -4.56
C VAL A 463 -8.07 -10.16 -3.80
N VAL A 464 -6.84 -10.38 -3.34
CA VAL A 464 -6.48 -11.54 -2.52
C VAL A 464 -5.86 -11.10 -1.20
N VAL A 465 -6.12 -11.86 -0.13
CA VAL A 465 -5.37 -11.74 1.13
C VAL A 465 -4.32 -12.83 1.13
N VAL A 466 -3.05 -12.46 1.32
CA VAL A 466 -1.94 -13.41 1.28
C VAL A 466 -1.24 -13.44 2.61
N THR A 467 -1.17 -14.63 3.21
CA THR A 467 -0.50 -14.83 4.51
C THR A 467 1.02 -14.80 4.39
N PHE A 468 1.71 -14.73 5.53
CA PHE A 468 3.17 -14.91 5.61
C PHE A 468 3.66 -16.25 5.02
N ASN A 469 2.81 -17.28 5.05
CA ASN A 469 3.10 -18.59 4.45
C ASN A 469 2.60 -18.69 3.00
N THR A 470 2.29 -17.54 2.39
CA THR A 470 1.91 -17.35 0.98
C THR A 470 0.68 -18.09 0.51
N ARG A 471 -0.09 -18.57 1.48
CA ARG A 471 -1.43 -19.07 1.24
C ARG A 471 -2.36 -17.89 0.99
N ILE A 472 -3.03 -17.92 -0.17
CA ILE A 472 -4.21 -17.10 -0.44
C ILE A 472 -5.33 -17.60 0.47
N VAL A 473 -5.76 -16.76 1.41
CA VAL A 473 -6.83 -17.11 2.37
C VAL A 473 -8.19 -16.56 1.95
N ALA A 474 -8.21 -15.54 1.10
CA ALA A 474 -9.43 -15.03 0.50
C ALA A 474 -9.15 -14.51 -0.92
N ASN A 475 -10.15 -14.61 -1.81
CA ASN A 475 -10.11 -14.16 -3.20
C ASN A 475 -11.48 -13.60 -3.56
N ALA A 476 -11.55 -12.31 -3.90
CA ALA A 476 -12.77 -11.61 -4.25
C ALA A 476 -12.63 -10.90 -5.59
N SER A 477 -13.72 -10.86 -6.35
CA SER A 477 -13.86 -9.93 -7.48
C SER A 477 -14.31 -8.56 -6.99
N VAL A 478 -13.85 -7.50 -7.67
CA VAL A 478 -14.35 -6.15 -7.43
C VAL A 478 -15.62 -5.92 -8.26
N TYR A 479 -16.66 -5.36 -7.64
CA TYR A 479 -17.94 -5.09 -8.30
C TYR A 479 -18.25 -3.61 -8.32
N ALA A 480 -18.96 -3.16 -9.37
CA ALA A 480 -19.51 -1.83 -9.39
C ALA A 480 -20.70 -1.75 -8.42
N PRO A 481 -20.80 -0.72 -7.54
CA PRO A 481 -22.03 -0.46 -6.82
C PRO A 481 -23.15 -0.21 -7.83
N SER A 482 -24.32 -0.80 -7.54
CA SER A 482 -25.54 -0.70 -8.36
C SER A 482 -26.19 0.68 -8.29
#